data_AF-A0A183K2K7-F1
#
_entry.id   AF-A0A183K2K7-F1
#
_cell.length_a   1.000
_cell.length_b   1.000
_cell.length_c   1.000
_cell.angle_alpha   90.00
_cell.angle_beta   90.00
_cell.angle_gamma   90.00
#
_symmetry.space_group_name_H-M   'P 1'
#
loop_
_entity.id
_entity.type
_entity.pdbx_description
1 polymer ?
#
loop_
_entity_poly.entity_id
_entity_poly.type
_entity_poly.pdbx_seq_one_letter_code
_entity_poly.pdbx_strand_id
1 'polypeptide(L)'
;MWKRLDKPESEQKEFLEMHSGYKPETLEALQEEVDRCQQMKWENMQTYLTRLESEALRLASLCCVDEKIIQLPNDSDKQDPEILINHLETILEQLNQTYYLYRPVYECIAVYESSWKQLIDVEARLKDPSIFSNRGGILLKTEKEKKRLLKEVERTEKEAISAIEQYELKSSSHFLLSNGKTFTEHINERWNNYKTLKDTSKSRRSIVPTTSNNSNSTISNNNTGNTTRPTSANLTGSPVAHT
;
A
#
# COMPACT_ATOMS: atom_id res chain seq x y z
N MET A 1 -15.17 -22.93 -2.12
CA MET A 1 -16.42 -22.72 -2.87
C MET A 1 -17.42 -21.84 -2.11
N TRP A 2 -17.83 -22.18 -0.88
CA TRP A 2 -18.79 -21.39 -0.09
C TRP A 2 -18.54 -19.88 0.00
N LYS A 3 -17.30 -19.44 0.23
CA LYS A 3 -16.94 -18.01 0.25
C LYS A 3 -17.27 -17.29 -1.05
N ARG A 4 -17.15 -17.97 -2.21
CA ARG A 4 -17.48 -17.41 -3.52
C ARG A 4 -18.98 -17.48 -3.83
N LEU A 5 -19.75 -18.25 -3.06
CA LEU A 5 -21.20 -18.38 -3.17
C LEU A 5 -21.95 -17.56 -2.10
N ASP A 6 -21.25 -16.76 -1.28
CA ASP A 6 -21.82 -16.01 -0.14
C ASP A 6 -22.64 -16.86 0.84
N LYS A 7 -22.29 -18.14 1.01
CA LYS A 7 -22.95 -18.97 2.02
C LYS A 7 -22.62 -18.41 3.42
N PRO A 8 -23.60 -18.21 4.32
CA PRO A 8 -23.36 -17.64 5.65
C PRO A 8 -22.34 -18.48 6.46
N GLU A 9 -21.41 -17.81 7.16
CA GLU A 9 -20.40 -18.52 7.98
C GLU A 9 -21.03 -19.39 9.07
N SER A 10 -22.21 -19.01 9.57
CA SER A 10 -22.96 -19.80 10.55
C SER A 10 -23.35 -21.17 9.99
N GLU A 11 -23.89 -21.20 8.77
CA GLU A 11 -24.27 -22.45 8.09
C GLU A 11 -23.06 -23.29 7.74
N GLN A 12 -21.95 -22.66 7.35
CA GLN A 12 -20.69 -23.37 7.07
C GLN A 12 -20.18 -24.10 8.32
N LYS A 13 -20.20 -23.41 9.49
CA LYS A 13 -19.74 -23.99 10.76
C LYS A 13 -20.65 -25.11 11.22
N GLU A 14 -21.97 -24.89 11.22
CA GLU A 14 -22.96 -25.89 11.60
C GLU A 14 -22.83 -27.16 10.74
N PHE A 15 -22.67 -26.99 9.42
CA PHE A 15 -22.48 -28.12 8.52
C PHE A 15 -21.20 -28.91 8.81
N LEU A 16 -20.08 -28.23 9.08
CA LEU A 16 -18.80 -28.88 9.41
C LEU A 16 -18.81 -29.56 10.78
N GLU A 17 -19.52 -29.00 11.75
CA GLU A 17 -19.69 -29.62 13.07
C GLU A 17 -20.54 -30.89 12.98
N MET A 18 -21.62 -30.86 12.19
CA MET A 18 -22.50 -31.99 11.96
C MET A 18 -21.82 -33.13 11.17
N HIS A 19 -20.95 -32.77 10.22
CA HIS A 19 -20.23 -33.73 9.37
C HIS A 19 -18.74 -33.77 9.71
N SER A 20 -18.43 -34.13 10.95
CA SER A 20 -17.05 -34.26 11.44
C SER A 20 -16.50 -35.69 11.28
N GLY A 21 -15.22 -35.79 10.93
CA GLY A 21 -14.50 -37.06 10.78
C GLY A 21 -14.50 -37.60 9.34
N TYR A 22 -14.30 -38.92 9.21
CA TYR A 22 -14.04 -39.59 7.92
C TYR A 22 -14.94 -40.81 7.69
N LYS A 23 -16.13 -40.84 8.31
CA LYS A 23 -17.07 -41.95 8.12
C LYS A 23 -17.64 -41.90 6.69
N PRO A 24 -18.02 -43.05 6.10
CA PRO A 24 -18.62 -43.08 4.76
C PRO A 24 -19.81 -42.13 4.61
N GLU A 25 -20.72 -42.11 5.58
CA GLU A 25 -21.88 -41.19 5.62
C GLU A 25 -21.45 -39.71 5.60
N THR A 26 -20.38 -39.38 6.34
CA THR A 26 -19.81 -38.02 6.38
C THR A 26 -19.20 -37.65 5.03
N LEU A 27 -18.49 -38.57 4.38
CA LEU A 27 -17.91 -38.35 3.06
C LEU A 27 -18.99 -38.18 1.98
N GLU A 28 -20.07 -38.96 2.06
CA GLU A 28 -21.23 -38.85 1.17
C GLU A 28 -21.91 -37.49 1.33
N ALA A 29 -22.20 -37.06 2.56
CA ALA A 29 -22.78 -35.75 2.82
C ALA A 29 -21.87 -34.58 2.36
N LEU A 30 -20.55 -34.72 2.52
CA LEU A 30 -19.58 -33.74 2.00
C LEU A 30 -19.61 -33.70 0.46
N GLN A 31 -19.74 -34.85 -0.21
CA GLN A 31 -19.86 -34.91 -1.67
C GLN A 31 -21.16 -34.28 -2.15
N GLU A 32 -22.29 -34.58 -1.51
CA GLU A 32 -23.59 -33.97 -1.84
C GLU A 32 -23.56 -32.44 -1.71
N GLU A 33 -22.89 -31.92 -0.67
CA GLU A 33 -22.75 -30.48 -0.49
C GLU A 33 -21.79 -29.85 -1.52
N VAL A 34 -20.76 -30.58 -1.97
CA VAL A 34 -19.93 -30.16 -3.11
C VAL A 34 -20.78 -30.07 -4.38
N ASP A 35 -21.58 -31.09 -4.68
CA ASP A 35 -22.43 -31.13 -5.87
C ASP A 35 -23.48 -30.02 -5.84
N ARG A 36 -24.09 -29.77 -4.67
CA ARG A 36 -24.99 -28.64 -4.44
C ARG A 36 -24.29 -27.31 -4.71
N CYS A 37 -23.06 -27.14 -4.23
CA CYS A 37 -22.30 -25.91 -4.48
C CYS A 37 -21.93 -25.75 -5.97
N GLN A 38 -21.64 -26.84 -6.68
CA GLN A 38 -21.42 -26.81 -8.14
C GLN A 38 -22.68 -26.38 -8.88
N GLN A 39 -23.85 -26.89 -8.50
CA GLN A 39 -25.12 -26.47 -9.07
C GLN A 39 -25.38 -24.97 -8.83
N MET A 40 -25.18 -24.50 -7.60
CA MET A 40 -25.31 -23.07 -7.26
C MET A 40 -24.32 -22.17 -8.03
N LYS A 41 -23.11 -22.68 -8.32
CA LYS A 41 -22.11 -22.01 -9.17
C LYS A 41 -22.67 -21.78 -10.57
N TRP A 42 -23.35 -22.76 -11.17
CA TRP A 42 -23.97 -22.60 -12.49
C TRP A 42 -25.18 -21.68 -12.48
N GLU A 43 -26.00 -21.72 -11.44
CA GLU A 43 -27.18 -20.85 -11.30
C GLU A 43 -26.80 -19.38 -11.10
N ASN A 44 -25.67 -19.12 -10.43
CA ASN A 44 -25.18 -17.78 -10.11
C ASN A 44 -23.87 -17.44 -10.83
N MET A 45 -23.67 -18.01 -12.02
CA MET A 45 -22.39 -18.03 -12.72
C MET A 45 -21.77 -16.65 -12.92
N GLN A 46 -22.56 -15.63 -13.28
CA GLN A 46 -22.06 -14.28 -13.48
C GLN A 46 -21.49 -13.66 -12.19
N THR A 47 -22.21 -13.81 -11.07
CA THR A 47 -21.76 -13.31 -9.77
C THR A 47 -20.55 -14.09 -9.27
N TYR A 48 -20.54 -15.41 -9.46
CA TYR A 48 -19.41 -16.26 -9.13
C TYR A 48 -18.16 -15.82 -9.91
N LEU A 49 -18.30 -15.61 -11.22
CA LEU A 49 -17.24 -15.15 -12.10
C LEU A 49 -16.64 -13.82 -11.65
N THR A 50 -17.47 -12.80 -11.40
CA THR A 50 -16.99 -11.48 -10.94
C THR A 50 -16.23 -11.57 -9.61
N ARG A 51 -16.68 -12.42 -8.68
CA ARG A 51 -15.96 -12.66 -7.41
C ARG A 51 -14.60 -13.33 -7.67
N LEU A 52 -14.55 -14.26 -8.61
CA LEU A 52 -13.36 -15.01 -8.95
C LEU A 52 -12.31 -14.13 -9.66
N GLU A 53 -12.74 -13.26 -10.57
CA GLU A 53 -11.90 -12.21 -11.17
C GLU A 53 -11.33 -11.27 -10.09
N SER A 54 -12.18 -10.81 -9.17
CA SER A 54 -11.76 -9.93 -8.07
C SER A 54 -10.74 -10.60 -7.15
N GLU A 55 -10.95 -11.89 -6.83
CA GLU A 55 -10.03 -12.70 -6.04
C GLU A 55 -8.68 -12.87 -6.76
N ALA A 56 -8.71 -13.18 -8.06
CA ALA A 56 -7.54 -13.40 -8.88
C ALA A 56 -6.71 -12.12 -9.04
N LEU A 57 -7.35 -10.98 -9.31
CA LEU A 57 -6.68 -9.67 -9.36
C LEU A 57 -6.03 -9.32 -8.03
N ARG A 58 -6.75 -9.52 -6.92
CA ARG A 58 -6.21 -9.25 -5.57
C ARG A 58 -4.99 -10.12 -5.28
N LEU A 59 -5.05 -11.42 -5.60
CA LEU A 59 -3.94 -12.34 -5.35
C LEU A 59 -2.76 -12.07 -6.29
N ALA A 60 -3.02 -11.75 -7.56
CA ALA A 60 -1.99 -11.36 -8.52
C ALA A 60 -1.25 -10.10 -8.03
N SER A 61 -1.99 -9.08 -7.56
CA SER A 61 -1.40 -7.88 -6.96
C SER A 61 -0.51 -8.21 -5.76
N LEU A 62 -0.97 -9.10 -4.87
CA LEU A 62 -0.20 -9.55 -3.71
C LEU A 62 1.07 -10.32 -4.10
N CYS A 63 1.01 -11.10 -5.17
CA CYS A 63 2.15 -11.82 -5.73
C CYS A 63 3.03 -10.96 -6.65
N CYS A 64 2.74 -9.66 -6.75
CA CYS A 64 3.41 -8.73 -7.67
C CYS A 64 3.39 -9.20 -9.13
N VAL A 65 2.30 -9.84 -9.57
CA VAL A 65 2.06 -10.34 -10.93
C VAL A 65 1.19 -9.33 -11.70
N ASP A 66 1.42 -9.19 -13.02
CA ASP A 66 0.62 -8.31 -13.89
C ASP A 66 -0.81 -8.87 -13.99
N GLU A 67 -1.81 -7.99 -13.97
CA GLU A 67 -3.23 -8.33 -14.12
C GLU A 67 -3.50 -9.06 -15.44
N LYS A 68 -2.64 -8.94 -16.46
CA LYS A 68 -2.74 -9.73 -17.69
C LYS A 68 -2.79 -11.24 -17.47
N ILE A 69 -2.30 -11.76 -16.33
CA ILE A 69 -2.37 -13.18 -16.03
C ILE A 69 -3.82 -13.70 -16.03
N ILE A 70 -4.80 -12.87 -15.63
CA ILE A 70 -6.21 -13.27 -15.59
C ILE A 70 -6.88 -13.27 -16.97
N GLN A 71 -6.23 -12.69 -17.99
CA GLN A 71 -6.78 -12.64 -19.34
C GLN A 71 -6.61 -13.98 -20.04
N LEU A 72 -7.64 -14.42 -20.75
CA LEU A 72 -7.54 -15.58 -21.62
C LEU A 72 -6.57 -15.28 -22.79
N PRO A 73 -5.75 -16.26 -23.22
CA PRO A 73 -4.85 -16.10 -24.36
C PRO A 73 -5.57 -15.85 -25.69
N ASN A 74 -6.82 -16.29 -25.80
CA ASN A 74 -7.59 -16.29 -27.04
C ASN A 74 -8.88 -15.48 -26.88
N ASP A 75 -9.14 -14.56 -27.81
CA ASP A 75 -10.27 -13.62 -27.73
C ASP A 75 -11.63 -14.30 -27.98
N SER A 76 -11.65 -15.41 -28.74
CA SER A 76 -12.88 -16.17 -29.00
C SER A 76 -13.48 -16.77 -27.74
N ASP A 77 -12.62 -17.13 -26.78
CA ASP A 77 -12.99 -17.92 -25.60
C ASP A 77 -13.47 -17.03 -24.45
N LYS A 78 -13.31 -15.70 -24.58
CA LYS A 78 -13.75 -14.70 -23.60
C LYS A 78 -15.27 -14.61 -23.45
N GLN A 79 -16.02 -15.09 -24.43
CA GLN A 79 -17.49 -15.12 -24.38
C GLN A 79 -18.04 -16.36 -23.68
N ASP A 80 -17.20 -17.36 -23.44
CA ASP A 80 -17.59 -18.58 -22.74
C ASP A 80 -17.28 -18.45 -21.23
N PRO A 81 -18.32 -18.32 -20.39
CA PRO A 81 -18.14 -18.15 -18.95
C PRO A 81 -17.59 -19.40 -18.26
N GLU A 82 -17.82 -20.60 -18.80
CA GLU A 82 -17.27 -21.84 -18.26
C GLU A 82 -15.76 -21.92 -18.48
N ILE A 83 -15.31 -21.58 -19.70
CA ILE A 83 -13.87 -21.51 -20.01
C ILE A 83 -13.18 -20.47 -19.13
N LEU A 84 -13.78 -19.29 -18.99
CA LEU A 84 -13.23 -18.21 -18.17
C LEU A 84 -13.12 -18.60 -16.69
N ILE A 85 -14.15 -19.25 -16.14
CA ILE A 85 -14.12 -19.75 -14.76
C ILE A 85 -12.99 -20.77 -14.58
N ASN A 86 -12.87 -21.75 -15.47
CA ASN A 86 -11.84 -22.80 -15.35
C ASN A 86 -10.42 -22.22 -15.45
N HIS A 87 -10.21 -21.25 -16.35
CA HIS A 87 -8.96 -20.50 -16.49
C HIS A 87 -8.60 -19.78 -15.18
N LEU A 88 -9.53 -19.01 -14.65
CA LEU A 88 -9.30 -18.24 -13.43
C LEU A 88 -9.13 -19.14 -12.18
N GLU A 89 -9.85 -20.26 -12.07
CA GLU A 89 -9.64 -21.26 -11.01
C GLU A 89 -8.23 -21.86 -11.07
N THR A 90 -7.75 -22.17 -12.28
CA THR A 90 -6.38 -22.66 -12.51
C THR A 90 -5.33 -21.61 -12.12
N ILE A 91 -5.53 -20.36 -12.51
CA ILE A 91 -4.63 -19.25 -12.14
C ILE A 91 -4.60 -19.03 -10.64
N LEU A 92 -5.77 -19.06 -9.98
CA LEU A 92 -5.84 -18.92 -8.53
C LEU A 92 -5.07 -20.02 -7.80
N GLU A 93 -5.13 -21.26 -8.29
CA GLU A 93 -4.35 -22.36 -7.72
C GLU A 93 -2.84 -22.09 -7.85
N GLN A 94 -2.38 -21.71 -9.06
CA GLN A 94 -0.98 -21.37 -9.32
C GLN A 94 -0.48 -20.18 -8.50
N LEU A 95 -1.29 -19.11 -8.42
CA LEU A 95 -0.98 -17.93 -7.64
C LEU A 95 -0.95 -18.24 -6.14
N ASN A 96 -1.85 -19.09 -5.64
CA ASN A 96 -1.83 -19.50 -4.23
C ASN A 96 -0.57 -20.31 -3.92
N GLN A 97 -0.22 -21.28 -4.76
CA GLN A 97 1.00 -22.07 -4.58
C GLN A 97 2.25 -21.18 -4.55
N THR A 98 2.33 -20.24 -5.49
CA THR A 98 3.41 -19.24 -5.57
C THR A 98 3.42 -18.34 -4.34
N TYR A 99 2.25 -17.86 -3.92
CA TYR A 99 2.09 -17.02 -2.73
C TYR A 99 2.58 -17.73 -1.47
N TYR A 100 2.18 -18.98 -1.25
CA TYR A 100 2.62 -19.74 -0.08
C TYR A 100 4.12 -20.00 -0.07
N LEU A 101 4.70 -20.25 -1.25
CA LEU A 101 6.14 -20.48 -1.38
C LEU A 101 6.95 -19.23 -1.04
N TYR A 102 6.47 -18.04 -1.43
CA TYR A 102 7.18 -16.76 -1.27
C TYR A 102 6.51 -15.82 -0.26
N ARG A 103 5.69 -16.38 0.64
CA ARG A 103 4.85 -15.61 1.55
C ARG A 103 5.59 -14.54 2.35
N PRO A 104 6.75 -14.83 2.99
CA PRO A 104 7.47 -13.81 3.77
C PRO A 104 7.92 -12.63 2.92
N VAL A 105 8.32 -12.89 1.67
CA VAL A 105 8.75 -11.84 0.73
C VAL A 105 7.55 -10.95 0.36
N TYR A 106 6.44 -11.56 -0.04
CA TYR A 106 5.23 -10.81 -0.40
C TYR A 106 4.66 -10.01 0.76
N GLU A 107 4.69 -10.54 1.98
CA GLU A 107 4.27 -9.80 3.19
C GLU A 107 5.15 -8.56 3.43
N CYS A 108 6.49 -8.69 3.35
CA CYS A 108 7.39 -7.55 3.48
C CYS A 108 7.18 -6.51 2.37
N ILE A 109 7.02 -6.94 1.12
CA ILE A 109 6.74 -6.04 -0.01
C ILE A 109 5.40 -5.32 0.19
N ALA A 110 4.36 -6.00 0.65
CA ALA A 110 3.05 -5.39 0.92
C ALA A 110 3.13 -4.30 2.01
N VAL A 111 3.91 -4.54 3.06
CA VAL A 111 4.16 -3.54 4.12
C VAL A 111 4.91 -2.33 3.57
N TYR A 112 5.92 -2.56 2.72
CA TYR A 112 6.63 -1.49 2.02
C TYR A 112 5.69 -0.67 1.12
N GLU A 113 4.88 -1.33 0.28
CA GLU A 113 3.92 -0.65 -0.60
C GLU A 113 2.90 0.19 0.19
N SER A 114 2.40 -0.33 1.30
CA SER A 114 1.50 0.41 2.20
C SER A 114 2.18 1.65 2.81
N SER A 115 3.42 1.50 3.27
CA SER A 115 4.20 2.60 3.85
C SER A 115 4.51 3.67 2.80
N TRP A 116 4.86 3.25 1.59
CA TRP A 116 5.09 4.15 0.45
C TRP A 116 3.83 4.91 0.09
N LYS A 117 2.68 4.23 -0.03
CA LYS A 117 1.40 4.88 -0.31
C LYS A 117 1.06 5.95 0.71
N GLN A 118 1.20 5.63 2.01
CA GLN A 118 0.98 6.59 3.09
C GLN A 118 1.89 7.82 2.95
N LEU A 119 3.17 7.63 2.62
CA LEU A 119 4.09 8.73 2.38
C LEU A 119 3.60 9.66 1.25
N ILE A 120 3.18 9.08 0.12
CA ILE A 120 2.66 9.84 -1.04
C ILE A 120 1.37 10.59 -0.67
N ASP A 121 0.46 9.96 0.07
CA ASP A 121 -0.80 10.60 0.51
C ASP A 121 -0.51 11.80 1.43
N VAL A 122 0.46 11.68 2.34
CA VAL A 122 0.88 12.78 3.23
C VAL A 122 1.51 13.91 2.44
N GLU A 123 2.31 13.59 1.41
CA GLU A 123 2.84 14.60 0.51
C GLU A 123 1.77 15.35 -0.27
N ALA A 124 0.74 14.64 -0.74
CA ALA A 124 -0.39 15.24 -1.42
C ALA A 124 -1.11 16.22 -0.48
N ARG A 125 -1.34 15.83 0.79
CA ARG A 125 -1.92 16.72 1.81
C ARG A 125 -1.04 17.95 2.08
N LEU A 126 0.28 17.82 2.07
CA LEU A 126 1.21 18.96 2.24
C LEU A 126 1.23 19.91 1.04
N LYS A 127 0.83 19.45 -0.15
CA LYS A 127 0.73 20.27 -1.37
C LYS A 127 -0.60 21.01 -1.46
N ASP A 128 -1.63 20.58 -0.73
CA ASP A 128 -2.94 21.22 -0.71
C ASP A 128 -2.89 22.56 0.05
N PRO A 129 -3.27 23.70 -0.57
CA PRO A 129 -3.36 25.00 0.10
C PRO A 129 -4.26 25.01 1.35
N SER A 130 -5.22 24.08 1.45
CA SER A 130 -6.12 23.97 2.60
C SER A 130 -5.38 23.72 3.92
N ILE A 131 -4.16 23.16 3.87
CA ILE A 131 -3.33 22.85 5.05
C ILE A 131 -2.88 24.09 5.83
N PHE A 132 -2.86 25.26 5.19
CA PHE A 132 -2.51 26.54 5.82
C PHE A 132 -3.67 27.13 6.63
N SER A 133 -4.88 26.54 6.55
CA SER A 133 -6.00 26.87 7.42
C SER A 133 -5.69 26.36 8.85
N ASN A 134 -4.88 27.15 9.54
CA ASN A 134 -4.08 26.77 10.72
C ASN A 134 -4.86 26.68 12.04
N ARG A 135 -6.03 26.02 12.06
CA ARG A 135 -6.67 25.69 13.33
C ARG A 135 -6.08 24.37 13.87
N GLY A 136 -5.18 24.45 14.84
CA GLY A 136 -4.68 23.27 15.58
C GLY A 136 -3.36 22.63 15.11
N GLY A 137 -2.52 23.38 14.38
CA GLY A 137 -1.14 22.97 14.05
C GLY A 137 -1.02 21.82 13.06
N ILE A 138 -1.98 21.70 12.13
CA ILE A 138 -2.08 20.60 11.16
C ILE A 138 -0.80 20.50 10.32
N LEU A 139 -0.28 21.62 9.80
CA LEU A 139 0.94 21.62 8.99
C LEU A 139 2.13 20.97 9.71
N LEU A 140 2.38 21.34 10.98
CA LEU A 140 3.48 20.77 11.76
C LEU A 140 3.28 19.27 12.04
N LYS A 141 2.04 18.86 12.29
CA LYS A 141 1.69 17.44 12.51
C LYS A 141 1.92 16.62 11.24
N THR A 142 1.46 17.10 10.09
CA THR A 142 1.62 16.44 8.80
C THR A 142 3.09 16.37 8.36
N GLU A 143 3.89 17.42 8.60
CA GLU A 143 5.34 17.39 8.32
C GLU A 143 6.09 16.42 9.26
N LYS A 144 5.68 16.33 10.53
CA LYS A 144 6.21 15.33 11.47
C LYS A 144 5.83 13.91 11.05
N GLU A 145 4.58 13.70 10.61
CA GLU A 145 4.09 12.44 10.06
C GLU A 145 4.91 12.00 8.84
N LYS A 146 5.14 12.93 7.90
CA LYS A 146 6.01 12.69 6.74
C LYS A 146 7.40 12.21 7.14
N LYS A 147 8.05 12.90 8.08
CA LYS A 147 9.40 12.51 8.56
C LYS A 147 9.41 11.11 9.18
N ARG A 148 8.35 10.74 9.90
CA ARG A 148 8.19 9.39 10.45
C ARG A 148 8.02 8.37 9.33
N LEU A 149 7.15 8.64 8.36
CA LEU A 149 6.89 7.74 7.23
C LEU A 149 8.10 7.56 6.32
N LEU A 150 8.94 8.59 6.12
CA LEU A 150 10.20 8.43 5.39
C LEU A 150 11.11 7.36 6.03
N LYS A 151 11.28 7.43 7.36
CA LYS A 151 12.07 6.42 8.09
C LYS A 151 11.42 5.03 8.03
N GLU A 152 10.10 4.98 8.06
CA GLU A 152 9.34 3.73 7.98
C GLU A 152 9.47 3.08 6.60
N VAL A 153 9.41 3.88 5.54
CA VAL A 153 9.68 3.42 4.17
C VAL A 153 11.10 2.87 4.07
N GLU A 154 12.11 3.60 4.54
CA GLU A 154 13.51 3.11 4.53
C GLU A 154 13.70 1.81 5.35
N ARG A 155 12.97 1.65 6.45
CA ARG A 155 12.98 0.44 7.28
C ARG A 155 12.35 -0.75 6.54
N THR A 156 11.14 -0.56 6.05
CA THR A 156 10.36 -1.60 5.36
C THR A 156 10.99 -2.01 4.02
N GLU A 157 11.65 -1.07 3.35
CA GLU A 157 12.50 -1.32 2.17
C GLU A 157 13.61 -2.32 2.47
N LYS A 158 14.40 -2.06 3.53
CA LYS A 158 15.49 -2.96 3.95
C LYS A 158 14.99 -4.33 4.38
N GLU A 159 13.84 -4.38 5.06
CA GLU A 159 13.20 -5.63 5.46
C GLU A 159 12.78 -6.46 4.24
N ALA A 160 12.18 -5.84 3.23
CA ALA A 160 11.82 -6.50 1.98
C ALA A 160 13.05 -6.97 1.18
N ILE A 161 14.11 -6.15 1.08
CA ILE A 161 15.37 -6.57 0.45
C ILE A 161 15.98 -7.77 1.19
N SER A 162 16.05 -7.73 2.52
CA SER A 162 16.60 -8.83 3.31
C SER A 162 15.77 -10.12 3.18
N ALA A 163 14.43 -10.01 3.14
CA ALA A 163 13.56 -11.15 2.90
C ALA A 163 13.81 -11.78 1.52
N ILE A 164 14.03 -10.96 0.49
CA ILE A 164 14.37 -11.42 -0.87
C ILE A 164 15.74 -12.10 -0.87
N GLU A 165 16.77 -11.50 -0.28
CA GLU A 165 18.13 -12.08 -0.22
C GLU A 165 18.13 -13.46 0.47
N GLN A 166 17.43 -13.58 1.61
CA GLN A 166 17.29 -14.86 2.31
C GLN A 166 16.56 -15.91 1.48
N TYR A 167 15.64 -15.47 0.63
CA TYR A 167 14.90 -16.34 -0.26
C TYR A 167 15.75 -16.81 -1.45
N GLU A 168 16.44 -15.90 -2.14
CA GLU A 168 17.33 -16.23 -3.27
C GLU A 168 18.44 -17.20 -2.85
N LEU A 169 18.96 -17.05 -1.63
CA LEU A 169 19.94 -17.96 -1.05
C LEU A 169 19.39 -19.40 -0.87
N LYS A 170 18.08 -19.54 -0.61
CA LYS A 170 17.42 -20.84 -0.38
C LYS A 170 16.98 -21.50 -1.67
N SER A 171 16.48 -20.73 -2.64
CA SER A 171 15.88 -21.25 -3.86
C SER A 171 16.84 -21.38 -5.04
N SER A 172 18.05 -20.78 -4.94
CA SER A 172 18.98 -20.60 -6.07
C SER A 172 18.33 -19.93 -7.29
N SER A 173 17.24 -19.19 -7.08
CA SER A 173 16.46 -18.52 -8.11
C SER A 173 16.25 -17.06 -7.73
N HIS A 174 16.37 -16.17 -8.72
CA HIS A 174 16.20 -14.74 -8.51
C HIS A 174 14.72 -14.35 -8.39
N PHE A 175 14.41 -13.48 -7.43
CA PHE A 175 13.08 -12.94 -7.28
C PHE A 175 12.88 -11.75 -8.23
N LEU A 176 11.95 -11.90 -9.17
CA LEU A 176 11.61 -10.89 -10.15
C LEU A 176 10.16 -10.42 -9.94
N LEU A 177 9.94 -9.12 -10.11
CA LEU A 177 8.61 -8.53 -10.16
C LEU A 177 7.96 -8.78 -11.54
N SER A 178 6.65 -8.58 -11.65
CA SER A 178 5.88 -8.72 -12.91
C SER A 178 6.46 -7.99 -14.12
N ASN A 179 7.12 -6.86 -13.89
CA ASN A 179 7.75 -6.05 -14.93
C ASN A 179 9.13 -6.59 -15.37
N GLY A 180 9.54 -7.75 -14.85
CA GLY A 180 10.83 -8.37 -15.12
C GLY A 180 12.02 -7.72 -14.41
N LYS A 181 11.77 -6.70 -13.56
CA LYS A 181 12.82 -6.00 -12.81
C LYS A 181 13.02 -6.64 -11.44
N THR A 182 14.21 -6.43 -10.89
CA THR A 182 14.48 -6.73 -9.49
C THR A 182 13.74 -5.73 -8.59
N PHE A 183 13.48 -6.13 -7.34
CA PHE A 183 12.86 -5.25 -6.36
C PHE A 183 13.70 -3.98 -6.11
N THR A 184 15.02 -4.11 -6.08
CA THR A 184 15.97 -3.01 -5.91
C THR A 184 15.89 -1.98 -7.05
N GLU A 185 15.80 -2.43 -8.31
CA GLU A 185 15.63 -1.53 -9.46
C GLU A 185 14.31 -0.76 -9.37
N HIS A 186 13.22 -1.45 -9.02
CA HIS A 186 11.91 -0.84 -8.86
C HIS A 186 11.92 0.25 -7.77
N ILE A 187 12.55 -0.01 -6.63
CA ILE A 187 12.71 0.97 -5.55
C ILE A 187 13.51 2.19 -6.01
N ASN A 188 14.65 1.96 -6.68
CA ASN A 188 15.53 3.03 -7.15
C ASN A 188 14.79 3.95 -8.14
N GLU A 189 14.06 3.37 -9.09
CA GLU A 189 13.22 4.13 -10.02
C GLU A 189 12.16 4.95 -9.27
N ARG A 190 11.53 4.37 -8.26
CA ARG A 190 10.52 5.05 -7.43
C ARG A 190 11.09 6.26 -6.69
N TRP A 191 12.26 6.11 -6.04
CA TRP A 191 12.95 7.20 -5.37
C TRP A 191 13.44 8.28 -6.34
N ASN A 192 13.92 7.89 -7.53
CA ASN A 192 14.33 8.83 -8.57
C ASN A 192 13.15 9.68 -9.07
N ASN A 193 12.01 9.04 -9.32
CA ASN A 193 10.77 9.73 -9.71
C ASN A 193 10.27 10.67 -8.62
N TYR A 194 10.31 10.22 -7.36
CA TYR A 194 9.97 11.03 -6.18
C TYR A 194 10.86 12.28 -6.06
N LYS A 195 12.18 12.13 -6.25
CA LYS A 195 13.14 13.25 -6.21
C LYS A 195 12.93 14.23 -7.37
N THR A 196 12.70 13.72 -8.57
CA THR A 196 12.46 14.51 -9.78
C THR A 196 11.21 15.38 -9.63
N LEU A 197 10.08 14.81 -9.19
CA LEU A 197 8.84 15.57 -8.95
C LEU A 197 9.04 16.70 -7.93
N LYS A 198 9.85 16.45 -6.90
CA LYS A 198 10.18 17.44 -5.87
C LYS A 198 10.99 18.60 -6.45
N ASP A 199 11.94 18.31 -7.33
CA ASP A 199 12.82 19.33 -7.91
C ASP A 199 12.12 20.14 -9.03
N THR A 200 11.29 19.52 -9.87
CA THR A 200 10.42 20.24 -10.83
C THR A 200 9.44 21.19 -10.12
N SER A 201 8.92 20.79 -8.95
CA SER A 201 8.02 21.62 -8.15
C SER A 201 8.72 22.82 -7.49
N LYS A 202 10.04 22.74 -7.27
CA LYS A 202 10.85 23.88 -6.82
C LYS A 202 11.20 24.82 -7.98
N SER A 203 11.58 24.26 -9.13
CA SER A 203 11.92 25.03 -10.33
C SER A 203 10.75 25.88 -10.83
N ARG A 204 9.51 25.34 -10.83
CA ARG A 204 8.31 26.13 -11.17
C ARG A 204 8.01 27.28 -10.20
N ARG A 205 8.46 27.18 -8.94
CA ARG A 205 8.30 28.24 -7.93
C ARG A 205 9.31 29.38 -8.08
N SER A 206 10.47 29.13 -8.69
CA SER A 206 11.47 30.19 -8.93
C SER A 206 11.23 30.99 -10.21
N ILE A 207 10.24 30.62 -11.03
CA ILE A 207 9.91 31.29 -12.31
C ILE A 207 8.76 32.32 -12.12
N VAL A 208 8.42 32.70 -10.88
CA VAL A 208 7.57 33.90 -10.68
C VAL A 208 8.46 35.12 -10.93
N PRO A 209 8.22 35.93 -11.99
CA PRO A 209 8.98 37.15 -12.20
C PRO A 209 8.63 38.09 -11.05
N THR A 210 9.65 38.52 -10.31
CA THR A 210 9.56 39.70 -9.45
C THR A 210 9.36 40.91 -10.34
N THR A 211 8.12 41.20 -10.75
CA THR A 211 7.77 42.51 -11.30
C THR A 211 7.68 43.48 -10.13
N SER A 212 8.84 43.86 -9.60
CA SER A 212 9.00 45.01 -8.71
C SER A 212 8.77 46.28 -9.55
N ASN A 213 7.51 46.73 -9.59
CA ASN A 213 7.18 48.08 -10.01
C ASN A 213 7.74 49.04 -8.96
N ASN A 214 8.89 49.61 -9.28
CA ASN A 214 9.52 50.67 -8.51
C ASN A 214 8.97 52.00 -9.02
N SER A 215 7.99 52.57 -8.33
CA SER A 215 7.59 53.97 -8.50
C SER A 215 7.48 54.64 -7.12
N ASN A 216 8.34 55.64 -6.97
CA ASN A 216 8.54 56.48 -5.80
C ASN A 216 7.24 56.95 -5.13
N SER A 217 7.20 56.90 -3.80
CA SER A 217 6.67 58.02 -3.03
C SER A 217 7.42 58.17 -1.70
N THR A 218 7.82 59.40 -1.50
CA THR A 218 8.63 60.01 -0.46
C THR A 218 7.92 59.99 0.89
N ILE A 219 8.70 59.95 1.98
CA ILE A 219 8.51 60.61 3.29
C ILE A 219 8.96 59.66 4.42
N SER A 220 10.05 60.02 5.09
CA SER A 220 10.04 60.25 6.55
C SER A 220 11.38 60.78 7.05
N ASN A 221 11.32 62.01 7.55
CA ASN A 221 12.17 62.49 8.64
C ASN A 221 12.07 61.54 9.83
N ASN A 222 13.20 61.31 10.52
CA ASN A 222 13.37 61.51 11.97
C ASN A 222 14.73 60.94 12.38
N ASN A 223 15.62 61.79 12.88
CA ASN A 223 15.72 62.25 14.27
C ASN A 223 16.55 61.29 15.12
N THR A 224 17.70 61.80 15.51
CA THR A 224 18.70 61.22 16.40
C THR A 224 18.14 61.05 17.81
N GLY A 225 18.34 59.87 18.41
CA GLY A 225 17.98 59.61 19.79
C GLY A 225 18.62 58.32 20.31
N ASN A 226 19.81 58.45 20.90
CA ASN A 226 20.39 57.47 21.82
C ASN A 226 19.40 57.13 22.94
N THR A 227 19.42 55.87 23.42
CA THR A 227 19.60 55.50 24.84
C THR A 227 19.42 53.99 25.07
N THR A 228 20.56 53.35 25.36
CA THR A 228 20.85 52.24 26.30
C THR A 228 19.85 51.11 26.56
N ARG A 229 20.35 49.91 26.25
CA ARG A 229 20.05 48.58 26.82
C ARG A 229 20.19 48.55 28.36
N PRO A 230 19.43 47.68 29.04
CA PRO A 230 19.97 46.93 30.17
C PRO A 230 19.90 45.41 29.95
N THR A 231 20.90 44.76 30.52
CA THR A 231 21.28 43.36 30.38
C THR A 231 20.78 42.56 31.59
N SER A 232 20.26 41.37 31.29
CA SER A 232 20.24 40.12 32.09
C SER A 232 19.96 40.14 33.60
N ALA A 233 18.92 39.40 34.01
CA ALA A 233 18.87 38.72 35.30
C ALA A 233 18.41 37.27 35.08
N ASN A 234 19.33 36.32 35.24
CA ASN A 234 19.04 34.90 35.40
C ASN A 234 19.23 34.57 36.88
N LEU A 235 18.15 34.19 37.56
CA LEU A 235 18.14 33.71 38.94
C LEU A 235 18.00 32.19 38.91
N THR A 236 19.10 31.49 39.16
CA THR A 236 19.14 30.07 39.52
C THR A 236 19.02 29.94 41.03
N GLY A 237 17.98 29.26 41.52
CA GLY A 237 17.75 29.02 42.95
C GLY A 237 17.75 27.53 43.28
N SER A 238 18.23 27.24 44.49
CA SER A 238 18.31 25.95 45.22
C SER A 238 19.51 25.07 44.87
N PRO A 239 20.15 24.41 45.87
CA PRO A 239 19.50 23.73 47.00
C PRO A 239 20.16 23.94 48.38
N VAL A 240 19.57 23.38 49.44
CA VAL A 240 20.15 22.38 50.37
C VAL A 240 19.34 22.32 51.68
N ALA A 241 19.35 21.11 52.25
CA ALA A 241 18.48 20.49 53.23
C ALA A 241 18.89 20.72 54.71
N HIS A 242 18.29 19.86 55.56
CA HIS A 242 18.48 19.58 56.99
C HIS A 242 17.49 20.35 57.90
N THR A 243 16.76 19.72 58.82
CA THR A 243 16.89 18.42 59.53
C THR A 243 15.51 17.99 60.03
#